data_AF-A0A2A6JXN1-F1
#
_entry.id   AF-A0A2A6JXN1-F1
#
_cell.length_a   1.000
_cell.length_b   1.000
_cell.length_c   1.000
_cell.angle_alpha   90.00
_cell.angle_beta   90.00
_cell.angle_gamma   90.00
#
_symmetry.space_group_name_H-M   'P 1'
#
loop_
_entity.id
_entity.type
_entity.pdbx_description
1 polymer ?
#
loop_
_entity_poly.entity_id
_entity_poly.type
_entity_poly.pdbx_seq_one_letter_code
_entity_poly.pdbx_strand_id
1 'polypeptide(L)'
;MLGEAISFVRRNLSFVCVVVAVNCALVAFDDYSGGNKSSSTQFFVALSFGFFIQNAILNGDGKVSNLTSGMRGFGGYIWKNLLIMLVVMGVGIGVPVAFGAASLSRNVFLFSCLAMIAIIFPLLLAVVGTWPIAGIAGSKSGLSDAFNRGKRGLLRTFLRLFGGFALPFISASILMAAATSMSYEADSIFSAGKLNLIALAILVICQCVSTFGICYVSIVLARKLLNSEAPRHPIDGRQGGAVAATSVSEIFE
;
A
#
# COMPACT_ATOMS: atom_id res chain seq x y z
N MET A 1 6.39 -13.59 -4.74
CA MET A 1 5.89 -12.42 -3.98
C MET A 1 7.00 -11.54 -3.42
N LEU A 2 7.77 -11.96 -2.40
CA LEU A 2 8.86 -11.11 -1.88
C LEU A 2 9.98 -10.92 -2.92
N GLY A 3 10.43 -12.00 -3.57
CA GLY A 3 11.41 -11.93 -4.67
C GLY A 3 10.93 -11.10 -5.85
N GLU A 4 9.64 -11.16 -6.19
CA GLU A 4 9.03 -10.30 -7.23
C GLU A 4 9.01 -8.82 -6.81
N ALA A 5 8.75 -8.51 -5.54
CA ALA A 5 8.83 -7.14 -5.04
C ALA A 5 10.24 -6.59 -5.12
N ILE A 6 11.24 -7.40 -4.76
CA ILE A 6 12.65 -7.03 -4.86
C ILE A 6 13.05 -6.83 -6.34
N SER A 7 12.65 -7.75 -7.22
CA SER A 7 12.94 -7.66 -8.66
C SER A 7 12.26 -6.45 -9.30
N PHE A 8 11.00 -6.18 -8.97
CA PHE A 8 10.28 -5.00 -9.43
C PHE A 8 10.95 -3.70 -8.96
N VAL A 9 11.33 -3.60 -7.68
CA VAL A 9 12.03 -2.43 -7.12
C VAL A 9 13.37 -2.23 -7.81
N ARG A 10 14.15 -3.29 -8.01
CA ARG A 10 15.44 -3.23 -8.71
C ARG A 10 15.27 -2.75 -10.16
N ARG A 11 14.24 -3.25 -10.86
CA ARG A 11 13.96 -2.89 -12.27
C ARG A 11 13.40 -1.47 -12.43
N ASN A 12 12.76 -0.92 -11.40
CA ASN A 12 12.11 0.39 -11.40
C ASN A 12 12.71 1.35 -10.36
N LEU A 13 14.01 1.22 -10.08
CA LEU A 13 14.66 1.92 -8.97
C LEU A 13 14.54 3.44 -9.07
N SER A 14 14.68 4.02 -10.27
CA SER A 14 14.49 5.46 -10.51
C SER A 14 13.10 5.94 -10.08
N PHE A 15 12.05 5.20 -10.46
CA PHE A 15 10.67 5.53 -10.10
C PHE A 15 10.44 5.45 -8.58
N VAL A 16 10.98 4.41 -7.94
CA VAL A 16 10.92 4.24 -6.48
C VAL A 16 11.66 5.38 -5.76
N CYS A 17 12.85 5.76 -6.23
CA CYS A 17 13.62 6.86 -5.66
C CYS A 17 12.87 8.20 -5.77
N VAL A 18 12.20 8.47 -6.89
CA VAL A 18 11.38 9.69 -7.04
C VAL A 18 10.23 9.70 -6.04
N VAL A 19 9.53 8.59 -5.86
CA VAL A 19 8.42 8.48 -4.90
C VAL A 19 8.89 8.68 -3.47
N VAL A 20 10.02 8.07 -3.09
CA VAL A 20 10.63 8.28 -1.77
C VAL A 20 11.03 9.75 -1.59
N ALA A 21 11.68 10.36 -2.58
CA ALA A 21 12.10 11.76 -2.51
C ALA A 21 10.91 12.72 -2.36
N VAL A 22 9.82 12.50 -3.11
CA VAL A 22 8.58 13.28 -2.99
C VAL A 22 7.98 13.13 -1.59
N ASN A 23 7.88 11.90 -1.05
CA ASN A 23 7.35 11.70 0.30
C ASN A 23 8.23 12.35 1.37
N CYS A 24 9.56 12.24 1.27
CA CYS A 24 10.48 12.94 2.15
C CYS A 24 10.31 14.46 2.07
N ALA A 25 10.21 15.03 0.87
CA ALA A 25 10.00 16.45 0.67
C ALA A 25 8.68 16.94 1.27
N LEU A 26 7.61 16.15 1.16
CA LEU A 26 6.31 16.44 1.78
C LEU A 26 6.40 16.49 3.31
N VAL A 27 7.08 15.51 3.94
CA VAL A 27 7.26 15.50 5.40
C VAL A 27 8.13 16.69 5.84
N ALA A 28 9.24 16.94 5.14
CA ALA A 28 10.11 18.06 5.45
C ALA A 28 9.39 19.42 5.31
N PHE A 29 8.50 19.55 4.33
CA PHE A 29 7.70 20.75 4.14
C PHE A 29 6.65 20.95 5.24
N ASP A 30 5.98 19.88 5.68
CA ASP A 30 5.05 19.94 6.81
C ASP A 30 5.78 20.38 8.09
N ASP A 31 6.94 19.79 8.38
CA ASP A 31 7.79 20.15 9.52
C ASP A 31 8.25 21.61 9.45
N TYR A 32 8.71 22.06 8.28
CA TYR A 32 9.13 23.45 8.06
C TYR A 32 7.98 24.46 8.20
N SER A 33 6.80 24.11 7.70
CA SER A 33 5.63 25.00 7.72
C SER A 33 4.87 25.00 9.05
N GLY A 34 5.25 24.15 10.00
CA GLY A 34 4.50 23.90 11.24
C GLY A 34 3.09 23.35 10.96
N GLY A 35 2.88 22.77 9.77
CA GLY A 35 1.60 22.31 9.28
C GLY A 35 1.46 20.79 9.36
N ASN A 36 0.22 20.31 9.38
CA ASN A 36 -0.13 18.88 9.30
C ASN A 36 -0.97 18.60 8.04
N LYS A 37 -0.58 19.17 6.89
CA LYS A 37 -1.43 19.20 5.68
C LYS A 37 -1.07 18.14 4.65
N SER A 38 0.14 17.58 4.68
CA SER A 38 0.63 16.67 3.64
C SER A 38 0.05 15.25 3.70
N SER A 39 -0.65 14.85 4.77
CA SER A 39 -1.14 13.48 4.93
C SER A 39 -2.07 13.04 3.79
N SER A 40 -2.90 13.95 3.28
CA SER A 40 -3.78 13.68 2.14
C SER A 40 -3.00 13.53 0.83
N THR A 41 -1.96 14.34 0.62
CA THR A 41 -1.07 14.28 -0.53
C THR A 41 -0.24 13.00 -0.52
N GLN A 42 0.32 12.61 0.62
CA GLN A 42 1.05 11.35 0.77
C GLN A 42 0.16 10.15 0.49
N PHE A 43 -1.09 10.18 0.96
CA PHE A 43 -2.06 9.14 0.63
C PHE A 43 -2.32 9.06 -0.88
N PHE A 44 -2.49 10.20 -1.55
CA PHE A 44 -2.66 10.24 -3.00
C PHE A 44 -1.42 9.74 -3.77
N VAL A 45 -0.22 10.09 -3.31
CA VAL A 45 1.06 9.59 -3.85
C VAL A 45 1.14 8.07 -3.69
N ALA A 46 0.79 7.54 -2.51
CA ALA A 46 0.78 6.10 -2.23
C ALA A 46 -0.21 5.34 -3.14
N LEU A 47 -1.42 5.88 -3.34
CA LEU A 47 -2.40 5.30 -4.27
C LEU A 47 -1.90 5.32 -5.71
N SER A 48 -1.34 6.45 -6.15
CA SER A 48 -0.80 6.60 -7.50
C SER A 48 0.34 5.60 -7.74
N PHE A 49 1.25 5.47 -6.78
CA PHE A 49 2.32 4.49 -6.81
C PHE A 49 1.79 3.05 -6.90
N GLY A 50 0.81 2.69 -6.07
CA GLY A 50 0.16 1.39 -6.11
C GLY A 50 -0.54 1.10 -7.44
N PHE A 51 -1.20 2.10 -8.04
CA PHE A 51 -1.80 1.99 -9.37
C PHE A 51 -0.76 1.65 -10.44
N PHE A 52 0.37 2.38 -10.49
CA PHE A 52 1.40 2.13 -11.49
C PHE A 52 2.03 0.74 -11.35
N ILE A 53 2.27 0.28 -10.13
CA ILE A 53 2.75 -1.08 -9.86
C ILE A 53 1.74 -2.12 -10.37
N GLN A 54 0.47 -1.96 -10.00
CA GLN A 54 -0.57 -2.91 -10.38
C GLN A 54 -0.80 -2.93 -11.90
N ASN A 55 -0.80 -1.77 -12.55
CA ASN A 55 -0.91 -1.67 -14.01
C ASN A 55 0.29 -2.35 -14.71
N ALA A 56 1.52 -2.12 -14.23
CA ALA A 56 2.72 -2.75 -14.80
C ALA A 56 2.73 -4.28 -14.66
N ILE A 57 2.16 -4.82 -13.58
CA ILE A 57 2.04 -6.26 -13.37
C ILE A 57 0.94 -6.86 -14.24
N LEU A 58 -0.20 -6.18 -14.37
CA LEU A 58 -1.33 -6.64 -15.17
C LEU A 58 -1.02 -6.64 -16.66
N ASN A 59 -0.24 -5.66 -17.15
CA ASN A 59 0.18 -5.58 -18.55
C ASN A 59 1.35 -6.53 -18.88
N GLY A 60 1.94 -7.20 -17.89
CA GLY A 60 3.06 -8.13 -18.10
C GLY A 60 4.41 -7.47 -18.38
N ASP A 61 4.50 -6.14 -18.47
CA ASP A 61 5.75 -5.45 -18.83
C ASP A 61 6.80 -5.45 -17.70
N GLY A 62 6.38 -5.57 -16.44
CA GLY A 62 7.28 -5.55 -15.27
C GLY A 62 8.05 -4.23 -15.05
N LYS A 63 7.90 -3.26 -15.98
CA LYS A 63 8.53 -1.94 -15.98
C LYS A 63 7.45 -0.86 -16.09
N VAL A 64 7.62 0.22 -15.33
CA VAL A 64 6.79 1.44 -15.44
C VAL A 64 7.32 2.27 -16.61
N SER A 65 7.26 1.75 -17.84
CA SER A 65 7.82 2.43 -19.03
C SER A 65 6.79 3.23 -19.84
N ASN A 66 5.49 3.01 -19.63
CA ASN A 66 4.42 3.77 -20.28
C ASN A 66 3.51 4.43 -19.25
N LEU A 67 3.93 5.56 -18.70
CA LEU A 67 3.03 6.48 -17.97
C LEU A 67 1.92 7.03 -18.88
N THR A 68 2.13 6.97 -20.20
CA THR A 68 1.27 7.48 -21.28
C THR A 68 0.27 6.47 -21.84
N SER A 69 0.44 5.15 -21.62
CA SER A 69 -0.56 4.16 -22.07
C SER A 69 -1.74 4.13 -21.10
N GLY A 70 -2.55 5.18 -21.16
CA GLY A 70 -3.89 5.27 -20.60
C GLY A 70 -3.96 5.20 -19.07
N MET A 71 -4.29 6.33 -18.43
CA MET A 71 -4.86 6.38 -17.06
C MET A 71 -6.25 5.70 -16.97
N ARG A 72 -6.51 4.71 -17.82
CA ARG A 72 -7.77 4.01 -17.94
C ARG A 72 -8.05 3.30 -16.61
N GLY A 73 -9.19 3.63 -16.00
CA GLY A 73 -9.56 3.09 -14.70
C GLY A 73 -8.89 3.78 -13.50
N PHE A 74 -8.02 4.78 -13.68
CA PHE A 74 -7.38 5.51 -12.57
C PHE A 74 -8.40 6.18 -11.64
N GLY A 75 -9.38 6.92 -12.21
CA GLY A 75 -10.42 7.56 -11.40
C GLY A 75 -11.26 6.56 -10.61
N GLY A 76 -11.63 5.43 -11.23
CA GLY A 76 -12.33 4.35 -10.55
C GLY A 76 -11.49 3.65 -9.48
N TYR A 77 -10.19 3.51 -9.71
CA TYR A 77 -9.24 2.97 -8.75
C TYR A 77 -9.13 3.86 -7.52
N ILE A 78 -8.92 5.17 -7.71
CA ILE A 78 -8.85 6.15 -6.62
C ILE A 78 -10.17 6.16 -5.84
N TRP A 79 -11.31 6.24 -6.54
CA TRP A 79 -12.63 6.27 -5.90
C TRP A 79 -12.90 5.03 -5.05
N LYS A 80 -12.60 3.83 -5.58
CA LYS A 80 -12.80 2.58 -4.84
C LYS A 80 -11.88 2.46 -3.63
N ASN A 81 -10.63 2.90 -3.73
CA ASN A 81 -9.72 2.94 -2.58
C ASN A 81 -10.17 3.97 -1.53
N LEU A 82 -10.70 5.12 -1.94
CA LEU A 82 -11.30 6.10 -1.02
C LEU A 82 -12.50 5.51 -0.27
N LEU A 83 -13.38 4.78 -0.95
CA LEU A 83 -14.50 4.09 -0.30
C LEU A 83 -14.02 3.05 0.71
N ILE A 84 -13.00 2.25 0.36
CA ILE A 84 -12.40 1.29 1.29
C ILE A 84 -11.85 2.04 2.53
N MET A 85 -11.11 3.14 2.35
CA MET A 85 -10.58 3.92 3.46
C MET A 85 -11.68 4.53 4.34
N LEU A 86 -12.77 5.01 3.74
CA LEU A 86 -13.89 5.57 4.50
C LEU A 86 -14.51 4.50 5.41
N VAL A 87 -14.70 3.29 4.88
CA VAL A 87 -15.17 2.15 5.68
C VAL A 87 -14.17 1.80 6.79
N VAL A 88 -12.87 1.75 6.47
CA VAL A 88 -11.81 1.47 7.46
C VAL A 88 -11.82 2.49 8.59
N MET A 89 -11.93 3.79 8.27
CA MET A 89 -12.00 4.86 9.26
C MET A 89 -13.28 4.77 10.08
N GLY A 90 -14.42 4.52 9.43
CA GLY A 90 -15.71 4.36 10.09
C GLY A 90 -15.71 3.22 11.11
N VAL A 91 -15.18 2.05 10.74
CA VAL A 91 -15.11 0.91 11.66
C VAL A 91 -13.97 1.07 12.67
N GLY A 92 -12.81 1.58 12.24
CA GLY A 92 -11.63 1.78 13.07
C GLY A 92 -11.83 2.79 14.21
N ILE A 93 -12.67 3.81 14.01
CA ILE A 93 -13.05 4.77 15.05
C ILE A 93 -14.36 4.33 15.72
N GLY A 94 -15.35 3.90 14.95
CA GLY A 94 -16.68 3.58 15.45
C GLY A 94 -16.69 2.41 16.44
N VAL A 95 -15.86 1.37 16.21
CA VAL A 95 -15.78 0.21 17.12
C VAL A 95 -15.23 0.62 18.49
N PRO A 96 -14.04 1.23 18.62
CA PRO A 96 -13.56 1.74 19.90
C PRO A 96 -14.57 2.65 20.61
N VAL A 97 -15.22 3.56 19.89
CA VAL A 97 -16.26 4.44 20.45
C VAL A 97 -17.44 3.63 21.01
N ALA A 98 -17.95 2.66 20.26
CA ALA A 98 -19.08 1.81 20.68
C ALA A 98 -18.75 0.95 21.92
N PHE A 99 -17.50 0.53 22.05
CA PHE A 99 -17.01 -0.20 23.23
C PHE A 99 -16.58 0.70 24.40
N GLY A 100 -16.89 2.00 24.34
CA GLY A 100 -16.62 2.94 25.43
C GLY A 100 -15.15 3.36 25.55
N ALA A 101 -14.29 3.09 24.56
CA ALA A 101 -12.90 3.55 24.60
C ALA A 101 -12.79 5.09 24.59
N ALA A 102 -13.85 5.79 24.18
CA ALA A 102 -13.92 7.25 24.21
C ALA A 102 -13.92 7.82 25.64
N SER A 103 -14.28 7.03 26.66
CA SER A 103 -14.19 7.45 28.06
C SER A 103 -12.83 7.15 28.71
N LEU A 104 -11.90 6.53 27.96
CA LEU A 104 -10.52 6.28 28.42
C LEU A 104 -9.64 7.51 28.17
N SER A 105 -8.39 7.43 28.62
CA SER A 105 -7.41 8.48 28.32
C SER A 105 -7.22 8.63 26.81
N ARG A 106 -6.98 9.87 26.35
CA ARG A 106 -6.79 10.20 24.94
C ARG A 106 -5.79 9.27 24.24
N ASN A 107 -4.69 8.95 24.91
CA ASN A 107 -3.65 8.08 24.35
C ASN A 107 -4.17 6.66 24.15
N VAL A 108 -4.88 6.10 25.14
CA VAL A 108 -5.45 4.75 25.05
C VAL A 108 -6.51 4.68 23.95
N PHE A 109 -7.35 5.72 23.81
CA PHE A 109 -8.30 5.82 22.72
C PHE A 109 -7.61 5.82 21.34
N LEU A 110 -6.59 6.67 21.16
CA LEU A 110 -5.83 6.75 19.91
C LEU A 110 -5.11 5.44 19.57
N PHE A 111 -4.49 4.78 20.55
CA PHE A 111 -3.87 3.47 20.36
C PHE A 111 -4.91 2.40 19.98
N SER A 112 -6.10 2.43 20.59
CA SER A 112 -7.18 1.51 20.25
C SER A 112 -7.67 1.71 18.81
N CYS A 113 -7.90 2.96 18.39
CA CYS A 113 -8.25 3.28 17.00
C CYS A 113 -7.16 2.83 16.02
N LEU A 114 -5.90 3.10 16.32
CA LEU A 114 -4.78 2.70 15.47
C LEU A 114 -4.67 1.17 15.33
N ALA A 115 -4.81 0.44 16.44
CA ALA A 115 -4.79 -1.01 16.43
C ALA A 115 -5.95 -1.60 15.60
N MET A 116 -7.15 -1.04 15.76
CA MET A 116 -8.32 -1.46 14.98
C MET A 116 -8.14 -1.19 13.49
N ILE A 117 -7.64 -0.01 13.11
CA ILE A 117 -7.32 0.33 11.72
C ILE A 117 -6.27 -0.64 11.16
N ALA A 118 -5.20 -0.92 11.91
CA ALA A 118 -4.11 -1.80 11.49
C ALA A 118 -4.57 -3.25 11.22
N ILE A 119 -5.65 -3.70 11.86
CA ILE A 119 -6.24 -5.04 11.64
C ILE A 119 -7.27 -4.99 10.51
N ILE A 120 -8.19 -4.03 10.56
CA ILE A 120 -9.34 -3.97 9.64
C ILE A 120 -8.90 -3.62 8.22
N PHE A 121 -7.90 -2.75 8.07
CA PHE A 121 -7.43 -2.35 6.75
C PHE A 121 -6.89 -3.52 5.90
N PRO A 122 -5.90 -4.32 6.35
CA PRO A 122 -5.46 -5.49 5.61
C PRO A 122 -6.54 -6.56 5.47
N LEU A 123 -7.48 -6.66 6.42
CA LEU A 123 -8.62 -7.57 6.31
C LEU A 123 -9.56 -7.16 5.17
N LEU A 124 -9.96 -5.89 5.10
CA LEU A 124 -10.78 -5.36 4.02
C LEU A 124 -10.05 -5.49 2.67
N LEU A 125 -8.75 -5.17 2.60
CA LEU A 125 -7.97 -5.39 1.38
C LEU A 125 -7.86 -6.88 1.02
N ALA A 126 -7.80 -7.80 1.98
CA ALA A 126 -7.80 -9.23 1.69
C ALA A 126 -9.12 -9.69 1.04
N VAL A 127 -10.24 -9.08 1.42
CA VAL A 127 -11.58 -9.45 0.92
C VAL A 127 -11.94 -8.70 -0.36
N VAL A 128 -11.83 -7.38 -0.36
CA VAL A 128 -12.29 -6.50 -1.46
C VAL A 128 -11.15 -5.77 -2.17
N GLY A 129 -9.88 -5.99 -1.81
CA GLY A 129 -8.74 -5.30 -2.44
C GLY A 129 -8.53 -5.63 -3.92
N THR A 130 -9.19 -6.66 -4.46
CA THR A 130 -9.25 -6.93 -5.90
C THR A 130 -10.26 -6.04 -6.64
N TRP A 131 -11.19 -5.40 -5.93
CA TRP A 131 -12.22 -4.51 -6.47
C TRP A 131 -11.68 -3.25 -7.18
N PRO A 132 -10.73 -2.48 -6.60
CA PRO A 132 -10.13 -1.35 -7.28
C PRO A 132 -9.31 -1.79 -8.50
N ILE A 133 -8.65 -2.95 -8.42
CA ILE A 133 -7.75 -3.48 -9.45
C ILE A 133 -8.51 -4.03 -10.65
N ALA A 134 -9.68 -4.65 -10.44
CA ALA A 134 -10.52 -5.18 -11.52
C ALA A 134 -10.93 -4.10 -12.54
N GLY A 135 -11.03 -2.83 -12.11
CA GLY A 135 -11.30 -1.71 -13.00
C GLY A 135 -10.13 -1.36 -13.93
N ILE A 136 -8.89 -1.63 -13.51
CA ILE A 136 -7.67 -1.48 -14.31
C ILE A 136 -7.59 -2.60 -15.34
N ALA A 137 -7.85 -3.84 -14.91
CA ALA A 137 -7.84 -5.03 -15.76
C ALA A 137 -8.99 -5.12 -16.78
N GLY A 138 -9.98 -4.20 -16.73
CA GLY A 138 -11.16 -4.25 -17.60
C GLY A 138 -12.11 -5.42 -17.30
N SER A 139 -11.99 -6.03 -16.13
CA SER A 139 -12.78 -7.20 -15.71
C SER A 139 -14.08 -6.81 -15.00
N LYS A 140 -14.93 -7.80 -14.67
CA LYS A 140 -16.14 -7.61 -13.88
C LYS A 140 -15.80 -6.89 -12.56
N SER A 141 -16.20 -5.63 -12.48
CA SER A 141 -15.75 -4.72 -11.42
C SER A 141 -16.75 -4.60 -10.26
N GLY A 142 -17.65 -5.58 -10.11
CA GLY A 142 -18.66 -5.63 -9.06
C GLY A 142 -18.07 -5.96 -7.68
N LEU A 143 -18.63 -5.36 -6.63
CA LEU A 143 -18.21 -5.61 -5.24
C LEU A 143 -18.43 -7.07 -4.84
N SER A 144 -19.55 -7.67 -5.26
CA SER A 144 -19.87 -9.09 -5.00
C SER A 144 -18.84 -10.03 -5.63
N ASP A 145 -18.39 -9.72 -6.85
CA ASP A 145 -17.37 -10.51 -7.54
C ASP A 145 -16.02 -10.41 -6.82
N ALA A 146 -15.65 -9.20 -6.38
CA ALA A 146 -14.45 -8.99 -5.58
C ALA A 146 -14.50 -9.79 -4.27
N PHE A 147 -15.62 -9.76 -3.55
CA PHE A 147 -15.82 -10.52 -2.32
C PHE A 147 -15.67 -12.04 -2.55
N ASN A 148 -16.26 -12.57 -3.61
CA ASN A 148 -16.14 -13.99 -3.98
C ASN A 148 -14.70 -14.40 -4.29
N ARG A 149 -13.92 -13.52 -4.93
CA ARG A 149 -12.48 -13.71 -5.15
C ARG A 149 -11.69 -13.60 -3.84
N GLY A 150 -12.12 -12.71 -2.95
CA GLY A 150 -11.52 -12.44 -1.64
C GLY A 150 -11.58 -13.60 -0.66
N LYS A 151 -12.74 -14.27 -0.60
CA LYS A 151 -13.06 -15.35 0.36
C LYS A 151 -12.12 -16.55 0.24
N ARG A 152 -11.67 -16.87 -0.98
CA ARG A 152 -10.74 -17.99 -1.21
C ARG A 152 -9.33 -17.58 -0.77
N GLY A 153 -8.76 -18.31 0.19
CA GLY A 153 -7.41 -18.02 0.70
C GLY A 153 -7.31 -16.70 1.48
N LEU A 154 -8.42 -16.28 2.12
CA LEU A 154 -8.51 -15.05 2.90
C LEU A 154 -7.39 -14.96 3.95
N LEU A 155 -7.22 -15.99 4.79
CA LEU A 155 -6.23 -15.98 5.87
C LEU A 155 -4.80 -15.78 5.33
N ARG A 156 -4.43 -16.50 4.27
CA ARG A 156 -3.10 -16.39 3.66
C ARG A 156 -2.88 -15.01 3.02
N THR A 157 -3.92 -14.43 2.43
CA THR A 157 -3.85 -13.07 1.86
C THR A 157 -3.73 -12.03 2.97
N PHE A 158 -4.57 -12.15 4.01
CA PHE A 158 -4.55 -11.28 5.18
C PHE A 158 -3.18 -11.26 5.84
N LEU A 159 -2.60 -12.41 6.16
CA LEU A 159 -1.28 -12.49 6.80
C LEU A 159 -0.18 -11.83 5.95
N ARG A 160 -0.25 -11.97 4.62
CA ARG A 160 0.69 -11.31 3.70
C ARG A 160 0.50 -9.79 3.71
N LEU A 161 -0.74 -9.31 3.59
CA LEU A 161 -1.05 -7.88 3.61
C LEU A 161 -0.71 -7.26 4.96
N PHE A 162 -1.05 -7.95 6.05
CA PHE A 162 -0.71 -7.55 7.41
C PHE A 162 0.81 -7.45 7.58
N GLY A 163 1.59 -8.45 7.13
CA GLY A 163 3.05 -8.38 7.15
C GLY A 163 3.60 -7.21 6.32
N GLY A 164 3.01 -6.93 5.16
CA GLY A 164 3.39 -5.80 4.29
C GLY A 164 3.17 -4.42 4.92
N PHE A 165 2.12 -4.26 5.74
CA PHE A 165 1.83 -3.01 6.45
C PHE A 165 2.47 -2.91 7.84
N ALA A 166 2.59 -4.03 8.55
CA ALA A 166 3.17 -4.08 9.88
C ALA A 166 4.68 -3.84 9.85
N LEU A 167 5.39 -4.31 8.82
CA LEU A 167 6.84 -4.18 8.73
C LEU A 167 7.31 -2.70 8.70
N PRO A 168 6.73 -1.80 7.87
CA PRO A 168 7.01 -0.37 7.97
C PRO A 168 6.74 0.21 9.36
N PHE A 169 5.61 -0.13 9.98
CA PHE A 169 5.24 0.40 11.29
C PHE A 169 6.18 -0.04 12.41
N ILE A 170 6.53 -1.33 12.43
CA ILE A 170 7.49 -1.89 13.40
C ILE A 170 8.87 -1.28 13.19
N SER A 171 9.31 -1.14 11.93
CA SER A 171 10.61 -0.52 11.62
C SER A 171 10.68 0.92 12.12
N ALA A 172 9.64 1.74 11.85
CA ALA A 172 9.59 3.12 12.31
C ALA A 172 9.59 3.20 13.84
N SER A 173 8.85 2.32 14.52
CA SER A 173 8.80 2.27 15.98
C SER A 173 10.16 1.90 16.61
N ILE A 174 10.87 0.94 16.03
CA ILE A 174 12.21 0.53 16.48
C ILE A 174 13.22 1.67 16.26
N LEU A 175 13.21 2.29 15.08
CA LEU A 175 14.09 3.42 14.77
C LEU A 175 13.85 4.60 15.72
N MET A 176 12.58 4.90 16.04
CA MET A 176 12.24 5.96 16.98
C MET A 176 12.70 5.63 18.40
N ALA A 177 12.45 4.41 18.87
CA ALA A 177 12.91 3.95 20.18
C ALA A 177 14.45 3.99 20.29
N ALA A 178 15.17 3.59 19.25
CA ALA A 178 16.63 3.65 19.20
C ALA A 178 17.16 5.09 19.19
N ALA A 179 16.50 6.01 18.50
CA ALA A 179 16.91 7.41 18.50
C ALA A 179 16.69 8.08 19.86
N THR A 180 15.56 7.80 20.51
CA THR A 180 15.24 8.34 21.84
C THR A 180 16.19 7.81 22.92
N SER A 181 16.59 6.53 22.85
CA SER A 181 17.54 5.97 23.83
C SER A 181 18.95 6.54 23.71
N MET A 182 19.30 7.07 22.53
CA MET A 182 20.55 7.78 22.29
C MET A 182 20.46 9.29 22.57
N SER A 183 19.37 9.77 23.19
CA SER A 183 19.12 11.19 23.51
C SER A 183 19.10 12.11 22.28
N TYR A 184 18.81 11.58 21.09
CA TYR A 184 18.64 12.41 19.90
C TYR A 184 17.19 12.94 19.83
N GLU A 185 17.04 14.24 19.61
CA GLU A 185 15.75 14.84 19.23
C GLU A 185 15.35 14.37 17.82
N ALA A 186 14.71 13.21 17.71
CA ALA A 186 14.26 12.65 16.43
C ALA A 186 12.84 13.10 16.02
N ASP A 187 12.20 13.94 16.84
CA ASP A 187 10.81 14.39 16.63
C ASP A 187 10.65 15.45 15.53
N SER A 188 11.72 16.17 15.17
CA SER A 188 11.71 17.18 14.10
C SER A 188 12.95 17.12 13.22
N ILE A 189 12.76 17.42 11.92
CA ILE A 189 13.84 17.54 10.94
C ILE A 189 14.50 18.91 11.09
N PHE A 190 13.72 19.92 11.48
CA PHE A 190 14.17 21.26 11.80
C PHE A 190 14.04 21.53 13.31
N SER A 191 15.11 21.28 14.07
CA SER A 191 15.19 21.72 15.47
C SER A 191 15.99 23.02 15.56
N ALA A 192 15.38 24.05 16.15
CA ALA A 192 16.00 25.37 16.39
C ALA A 192 16.66 26.04 15.16
N GLY A 193 16.08 25.85 13.96
CA GLY A 193 16.59 26.44 12.71
C GLY A 193 17.81 25.72 12.11
N LYS A 194 18.22 24.58 12.68
CA LYS A 194 19.26 23.70 12.12
C LYS A 194 18.64 22.40 11.62
N LEU A 195 19.20 21.89 10.52
CA LEU A 195 18.78 20.62 9.95
C LEU A 195 19.37 19.47 10.77
N ASN A 196 18.51 18.62 11.33
CA ASN A 196 18.91 17.41 12.03
C ASN A 196 19.13 16.28 11.03
N LEU A 197 20.41 15.98 10.72
CA LEU A 197 20.80 14.93 9.79
C LEU A 197 20.35 13.54 10.23
N ILE A 198 20.24 13.29 11.54
CA ILE A 198 19.81 11.99 12.09
C ILE A 198 18.31 11.80 11.85
N ALA A 199 17.50 12.81 12.16
CA ALA A 199 16.07 12.79 11.86
C ALA A 199 15.80 12.64 10.36
N LEU A 200 16.58 13.31 9.52
CA LEU A 200 16.49 13.17 8.06
C LEU A 200 16.84 11.74 7.61
N ALA A 201 17.90 11.13 8.15
CA ALA A 201 18.27 9.76 7.81
C ALA A 201 17.18 8.75 8.22
N ILE A 202 16.63 8.90 9.43
CA ILE A 202 15.52 8.08 9.92
C ILE A 202 14.30 8.23 9.01
N LEU A 203 13.95 9.46 8.62
CA LEU A 203 12.86 9.72 7.68
C LEU A 203 13.06 8.97 6.37
N VAL A 204 14.23 9.09 5.75
CA VAL A 204 14.55 8.42 4.47
C VAL A 204 14.40 6.91 4.61
N ILE A 205 14.91 6.32 5.69
CA ILE A 205 14.76 4.88 5.96
C ILE A 205 13.28 4.51 6.09
N CYS A 206 12.51 5.23 6.90
CA CYS A 206 11.08 5.00 7.08
C CYS A 206 10.30 5.10 5.77
N GLN A 207 10.61 6.07 4.92
CA GLN A 207 9.97 6.24 3.62
C GLN A 207 10.35 5.13 2.64
N CYS A 208 11.61 4.67 2.65
CA CYS A 208 12.04 3.51 1.88
C CYS A 208 11.29 2.23 2.29
N VAL A 209 11.21 1.94 3.60
CA VAL A 209 10.50 0.75 4.10
C VAL A 209 8.99 0.84 3.79
N SER A 210 8.39 2.01 3.97
CA SER A 210 6.97 2.25 3.66
C SER A 210 6.68 2.04 2.18
N THR A 211 7.53 2.59 1.30
CA THR A 211 7.41 2.43 -0.15
C THR A 211 7.56 0.96 -0.56
N PHE A 212 8.50 0.23 0.07
CA PHE A 212 8.65 -1.21 -0.14
C PHE A 212 7.40 -2.00 0.31
N GLY A 213 6.82 -1.64 1.47
CA GLY A 213 5.57 -2.23 1.96
C GLY A 213 4.41 -2.03 0.98
N ILE A 214 4.22 -0.81 0.47
CA ILE A 214 3.19 -0.50 -0.55
C ILE A 214 3.43 -1.31 -1.83
N CYS A 215 4.69 -1.44 -2.27
CA CYS A 215 5.05 -2.25 -3.43
C CYS A 215 4.66 -3.72 -3.23
N TYR A 216 5.04 -4.31 -2.10
CA TYR A 216 4.71 -5.68 -1.75
C TYR A 216 3.20 -5.93 -1.72
N VAL A 217 2.45 -5.06 -1.03
CA VAL A 217 0.98 -5.12 -0.95
C VAL A 217 0.36 -5.05 -2.34
N SER A 218 0.83 -4.12 -3.17
CA SER A 218 0.33 -3.91 -4.53
C SER A 218 0.51 -5.15 -5.40
N ILE A 219 1.68 -5.80 -5.31
CA ILE A 219 1.99 -7.06 -6.00
C ILE A 219 1.08 -8.19 -5.50
N VAL A 220 0.92 -8.34 -4.18
CA VAL A 220 0.07 -9.39 -3.60
C VAL A 220 -1.37 -9.28 -4.11
N LEU A 221 -1.92 -8.06 -4.18
CA LEU A 221 -3.27 -7.83 -4.67
C LEU A 221 -3.40 -8.07 -6.19
N ALA A 222 -2.42 -7.60 -6.99
CA ALA A 222 -2.41 -7.84 -8.44
C ALA A 222 -2.33 -9.35 -8.77
N ARG A 223 -1.46 -10.08 -8.07
CA ARG A 223 -1.35 -11.54 -8.23
C ARG A 223 -2.59 -12.28 -7.76
N LYS A 224 -3.24 -11.81 -6.70
CA LYS A 224 -4.52 -12.39 -6.26
C LYS A 224 -5.59 -12.24 -7.34
N LEU A 225 -5.64 -11.08 -8.01
CA LEU A 225 -6.55 -10.86 -9.13
C LEU A 225 -6.26 -11.82 -10.28
N LEU A 226 -5.01 -11.87 -10.75
CA LEU A 226 -4.59 -12.76 -11.83
C LEU A 226 -4.89 -14.24 -11.54
N ASN A 227 -4.59 -14.72 -10.32
CA ASN A 227 -4.88 -16.09 -9.92
C ASN A 227 -6.38 -16.40 -9.83
N SER A 228 -7.22 -15.37 -9.61
CA SER A 228 -8.67 -15.52 -9.55
C SER A 228 -9.34 -15.47 -10.91
N GLU A 229 -8.66 -14.90 -11.92
CA GLU A 229 -9.12 -14.74 -13.29
C GLU A 229 -8.48 -15.74 -14.26
N ALA A 230 -7.37 -16.37 -13.87
CA ALA A 230 -6.77 -17.47 -14.62
C ALA A 230 -7.81 -18.59 -14.83
N PRO A 231 -8.03 -19.04 -16.08
CA PRO A 231 -8.99 -20.09 -16.35
C PRO A 231 -8.61 -21.37 -15.58
N ARG A 232 -9.58 -21.96 -14.88
CA ARG A 232 -9.55 -23.42 -14.69
C ARG A 232 -9.40 -24.03 -16.09
N HIS A 233 -8.49 -24.98 -16.24
CA HIS A 233 -8.18 -25.77 -17.44
C HIS A 233 -9.19 -25.63 -18.60
N PRO A 234 -8.75 -25.31 -19.84
CA PRO A 234 -9.64 -25.41 -20.98
C PRO A 234 -9.90 -26.90 -21.24
N ILE A 235 -11.07 -27.38 -20.83
CA ILE A 235 -11.80 -28.30 -21.67
C ILE A 235 -12.38 -27.40 -22.77
N ASP A 236 -12.04 -27.70 -24.02
CA ASP A 236 -12.44 -27.02 -25.27
C ASP A 236 -11.63 -25.78 -25.71
N GLY A 237 -10.49 -26.05 -26.36
CA GLY A 237 -10.37 -25.86 -27.81
C GLY A 237 -10.60 -24.48 -28.46
N ARG A 238 -10.59 -23.34 -27.76
CA ARG A 238 -10.63 -22.02 -28.42
C ARG A 238 -9.64 -21.03 -27.79
N GLN A 239 -8.48 -20.90 -28.45
CA GLN A 239 -7.50 -19.84 -28.19
C GLN A 239 -8.09 -18.47 -28.52
N GLY A 240 -8.41 -17.71 -27.47
CA GLY A 240 -8.71 -16.28 -27.55
C GLY A 240 -8.24 -15.60 -26.26
N GLY A 241 -7.07 -14.95 -26.33
CA GLY A 241 -6.68 -13.87 -25.41
C GLY A 241 -6.45 -14.18 -23.93
N ALA A 242 -6.30 -15.45 -23.53
CA ALA A 242 -5.92 -15.77 -22.16
C ALA A 242 -4.43 -15.52 -21.97
N VAL A 243 -4.08 -14.40 -21.33
CA VAL A 243 -2.74 -14.13 -20.80
C VAL A 243 -2.39 -15.27 -19.86
N ALA A 244 -1.59 -16.19 -20.38
CA ALA A 244 -1.19 -17.40 -19.70
C ALA A 244 -0.37 -17.02 -18.46
N ALA A 245 -0.83 -17.46 -17.30
CA ALA A 245 -0.16 -17.28 -16.01
C ALA A 245 1.20 -18.01 -15.91
N THR A 246 1.71 -18.56 -17.02
CA THR A 246 2.95 -19.33 -17.09
C THR A 246 4.17 -18.57 -17.59
N SER A 247 4.05 -17.34 -18.13
CA SER A 247 5.21 -16.60 -18.66
C SER A 247 5.74 -15.46 -17.76
N VAL A 248 5.12 -15.18 -16.61
CA VAL A 248 5.53 -14.03 -15.77
C VAL A 248 6.62 -14.37 -14.76
N SER A 249 6.96 -15.65 -14.56
CA SER A 249 8.18 -16.02 -13.84
C SER A 249 9.44 -15.73 -14.67
N GLU A 250 9.36 -15.84 -16.00
CA GLU A 250 10.46 -15.48 -16.92
C GLU A 250 10.66 -13.96 -17.05
N ILE A 251 9.64 -13.15 -16.74
CA ILE A 251 9.76 -11.67 -16.78
C ILE A 251 10.71 -11.14 -15.67
N PHE A 252 10.96 -11.93 -14.63
CA PHE A 252 11.79 -11.55 -13.48
C PHE A 252 13.06 -12.40 -13.33
N GLU A 253 13.39 -13.25 -14.31
CA GLU A 253 14.75 -13.81 -14.49
C GLU A 253 15.69 -12.82 -15.20
#